data_AF-A0A8T1RGC6-F1
#
_entry.id   AF-A0A8T1RGC6-F1
#
_cell.length_a   1.000
_cell.length_b   1.000
_cell.length_c   1.000
_cell.angle_alpha   90.00
_cell.angle_beta   90.00
_cell.angle_gamma   90.00
#
_symmetry.space_group_name_H-M   'P 1'
#
loop_
_entity.id
_entity.type
_entity.pdbx_description
1 polymer ?
#
loop_
_entity_poly.entity_id
_entity_poly.type
_entity_poly.pdbx_seq_one_letter_code
_entity_poly.pdbx_strand_id
1 'polypeptide(L)'
;MDRFDKQILQKLGLDIARYKRAHVCPAQKLLDDMLGQKLEMVRDPIDAPHKDPEIDEGGIHLFKHAPRGIVFDYIDEFQQPRKKPRILPGKEIDEKSKKFRRQIQSAAVNAEDIMATARDACQKALARLEAKDAAAKAAAKREEERIAELKRIRGERWLPSIAREMRVNLQEISMIVISHFLCHCWNTQSRRNFTRLVWIHIQRQFDFCS
;
A
#
# COMPACT_ATOMS: atom_id res chain seq x y z
N MET A 1 17.42 6.52 6.38
CA MET A 1 17.91 7.86 5.99
C MET A 1 18.94 7.62 4.93
N ASP A 2 18.54 7.89 3.70
CA ASP A 2 19.14 7.28 2.53
C ASP A 2 20.35 8.08 2.07
N ARG A 3 21.17 7.49 1.20
CA ARG A 3 22.39 8.13 0.69
C ARG A 3 22.06 9.47 0.01
N PHE A 4 20.90 9.54 -0.63
CA PHE A 4 20.39 10.76 -1.29
C PHE A 4 20.04 11.86 -0.28
N ASP A 5 19.31 11.55 0.79
CA ASP A 5 18.92 12.54 1.81
C ASP A 5 20.13 13.18 2.49
N LYS A 6 21.17 12.38 2.75
CA LYS A 6 22.44 12.88 3.30
C LYS A 6 23.13 13.86 2.36
N GLN A 7 23.10 13.58 1.06
CA GLN A 7 23.69 14.44 0.02
C GLN A 7 22.94 15.77 -0.12
N ILE A 8 21.60 15.74 -0.01
CA ILE A 8 20.75 16.94 -0.04
C ILE A 8 21.01 17.83 1.18
N LEU A 9 21.04 17.24 2.38
CA LEU A 9 21.30 18.00 3.61
C LEU A 9 22.71 18.59 3.65
N GLN A 10 23.70 17.88 3.13
CA GLN A 10 25.07 18.37 2.99
C GLN A 10 25.15 19.56 2.01
N LYS A 11 24.42 19.53 0.89
CA LYS A 11 24.34 20.66 -0.06
C LYS A 11 23.63 21.89 0.50
N LEU A 12 22.66 21.70 1.38
CA LEU A 12 21.91 22.77 2.04
C LEU A 12 22.62 23.31 3.30
N GLY A 13 23.79 22.76 3.67
CA GLY A 13 24.53 23.17 4.87
C GLY A 13 23.81 22.82 6.18
N LEU A 14 22.85 21.91 6.15
CA LEU A 14 22.06 21.51 7.31
C LEU A 14 22.72 20.32 8.01
N ASP A 15 23.02 20.48 9.29
CA ASP A 15 23.55 19.40 10.12
C ASP A 15 22.51 18.27 10.26
N ILE A 16 22.91 17.04 9.89
CA ILE A 16 22.10 15.83 9.97
C ILE A 16 21.57 15.62 11.40
N ALA A 17 22.37 15.92 12.43
CA ALA A 17 21.97 15.80 13.82
C ALA A 17 20.92 16.83 14.24
N ARG A 18 20.90 18.00 13.58
CA ARG A 18 19.88 19.03 13.80
C ARG A 18 18.58 18.67 13.07
N TYR A 19 18.68 18.24 11.82
CA TYR A 19 17.53 17.78 11.01
C TYR A 19 16.81 16.58 11.66
N LYS A 20 17.57 15.60 12.15
CA LYS A 20 17.00 14.42 12.81
C LYS A 20 16.26 14.78 14.10
N ARG A 21 16.80 15.70 14.91
CA ARG A 21 16.12 16.20 16.13
C ARG A 21 14.87 17.02 15.81
N ALA A 22 14.90 17.83 14.76
CA ALA A 22 13.78 18.70 14.39
C ALA A 22 12.59 17.96 13.78
N HIS A 23 12.82 16.86 13.05
CA HIS A 23 11.76 16.19 12.29
C HIS A 23 11.40 14.79 12.82
N VAL A 24 12.37 13.98 13.24
CA VAL A 24 12.10 12.59 13.64
C VAL A 24 11.55 12.53 15.06
N CYS A 25 12.13 13.29 16.01
CA CYS A 25 11.69 13.25 17.40
C CYS A 25 10.24 13.74 17.62
N PRO A 26 9.76 14.82 16.97
CA PRO A 26 8.37 15.24 17.13
C PRO A 26 7.36 14.27 16.50
N ALA A 27 7.69 13.70 15.33
CA ALA A 27 6.84 12.71 14.67
C ALA A 27 6.73 11.43 15.49
N GLN A 28 7.83 10.98 16.10
CA GLN A 28 7.84 9.80 16.96
C GLN A 28 7.02 10.00 18.23
N LYS A 29 7.17 11.16 18.89
CA LYS A 29 6.36 11.52 20.07
C LYS A 29 4.87 11.57 19.76
N LEU A 30 4.48 12.18 18.64
CA LEU A 30 3.08 12.22 18.21
C LEU A 30 2.52 10.81 17.99
N LEU A 31 3.30 9.90 17.39
CA LEU A 31 2.89 8.51 17.20
C LEU A 31 2.75 7.78 18.54
N ASP A 32 3.71 7.96 19.46
CA ASP A 32 3.67 7.35 20.79
C ASP A 32 2.46 7.86 21.60
N ASP A 33 2.16 9.17 21.51
CA ASP A 33 0.98 9.78 22.16
C ASP A 33 -0.33 9.24 21.55
N MET A 34 -0.39 9.08 20.22
CA MET A 34 -1.55 8.52 19.54
C MET A 34 -1.77 7.04 19.87
N LEU A 35 -0.70 6.26 20.00
CA LEU A 35 -0.77 4.85 20.39
C LEU A 35 -1.18 4.72 21.86
N GLY A 36 -0.58 5.53 22.75
CA GLY A 36 -0.91 5.55 24.17
C GLY A 36 -2.35 5.95 24.46
N GLN A 37 -2.94 6.85 23.67
CA GLN A 37 -4.35 7.23 23.81
C GLN A 37 -5.33 6.20 23.23
N LYS A 38 -4.95 5.45 22.20
CA LYS A 38 -5.88 4.59 21.45
C LYS A 38 -5.80 3.12 21.78
N LEU A 39 -4.73 2.65 22.43
CA LEU A 39 -4.53 1.25 22.77
C LEU A 39 -4.66 1.03 24.28
N GLU A 40 -5.86 0.64 24.72
CA GLU A 40 -6.06 -0.03 26.00
C GLU A 40 -5.76 -1.51 25.81
N MET A 41 -4.62 -1.98 26.34
CA MET A 41 -4.30 -3.40 26.35
C MET A 41 -5.17 -4.12 27.38
N VAL A 42 -6.26 -4.75 26.91
CA VAL A 42 -7.03 -5.70 27.71
C VAL A 42 -6.14 -6.92 27.99
N ARG A 43 -5.70 -7.06 29.25
CA ARG A 43 -4.83 -8.16 29.71
C ARG A 43 -5.58 -9.33 30.32
N ASP A 44 -6.92 -9.31 30.27
CA ASP A 44 -7.71 -10.38 30.85
C ASP A 44 -7.70 -11.59 29.91
N PRO A 45 -7.39 -12.80 30.41
CA PRO A 45 -7.58 -14.02 29.64
C PRO A 45 -9.08 -14.15 29.32
N ILE A 46 -9.43 -14.09 28.05
CA ILE A 46 -10.79 -14.38 27.61
C ILE A 46 -10.96 -15.90 27.70
N ASP A 47 -11.69 -16.37 28.71
CA ASP A 47 -12.19 -17.73 28.76
C ASP A 47 -13.10 -17.96 27.55
N ALA A 48 -12.56 -18.67 26.54
CA ALA A 48 -13.32 -19.06 25.37
C ALA A 48 -14.37 -20.11 25.78
N PRO A 49 -15.68 -19.91 25.50
CA PRO A 49 -16.64 -20.98 25.67
C PRO A 49 -16.37 -22.04 24.61
N HIS A 50 -16.06 -23.26 25.05
CA HIS A 50 -16.03 -24.46 24.25
C HIS A 50 -17.46 -24.75 23.74
N LYS A 51 -17.78 -24.21 22.56
CA LYS A 51 -18.84 -24.73 21.72
C LYS A 51 -18.21 -24.99 20.36
N ASP A 52 -18.13 -26.27 20.01
CA ASP A 52 -17.77 -26.71 18.67
C ASP A 52 -18.76 -26.07 17.68
N PRO A 53 -18.31 -25.24 16.73
CA PRO A 53 -19.19 -24.78 15.68
C PRO A 53 -19.48 -25.97 14.76
N GLU A 54 -20.77 -26.29 14.62
CA GLU A 54 -21.29 -27.10 13.53
C GLU A 54 -20.60 -26.72 12.22
N ILE A 55 -20.17 -27.73 11.49
CA ILE A 55 -19.38 -27.64 10.28
C ILE A 55 -20.26 -27.02 9.19
N ASP A 56 -20.30 -25.69 9.14
CA ASP A 56 -21.05 -24.94 8.13
C ASP A 56 -20.10 -24.48 7.01
N GLU A 57 -19.73 -25.48 6.22
CA GLU A 57 -19.43 -25.42 4.79
C GLU A 57 -18.87 -24.07 4.25
N GLY A 58 -17.55 -23.94 4.39
CA GLY A 58 -16.66 -23.29 3.41
C GLY A 58 -16.96 -21.85 2.97
N GLY A 59 -16.56 -20.85 3.77
CA GLY A 59 -16.47 -19.46 3.29
C GLY A 59 -15.89 -18.50 4.31
N ILE A 60 -15.22 -17.44 3.84
CA ILE A 60 -14.65 -16.41 4.72
C ILE A 60 -15.68 -15.30 4.95
N HIS A 61 -15.99 -15.02 6.22
CA HIS A 61 -16.75 -13.86 6.65
C HIS A 61 -15.80 -12.73 7.05
N LEU A 62 -15.96 -11.54 6.46
CA LEU A 62 -15.22 -10.34 6.90
C LEU A 62 -15.78 -9.78 8.21
N PHE A 63 -17.07 -10.00 8.48
CA PHE A 63 -17.74 -9.60 9.72
C PHE A 63 -18.75 -10.68 10.13
N LYS A 64 -19.01 -10.81 11.44
CA LYS A 64 -19.88 -11.85 12.03
C LYS A 64 -21.28 -11.97 11.39
N HIS A 65 -21.83 -10.86 10.89
CA HIS A 65 -23.17 -10.80 10.29
C HIS A 65 -23.16 -10.34 8.83
N ALA A 66 -21.99 -10.27 8.18
CA ALA A 66 -21.91 -9.95 6.76
C ALA A 66 -22.17 -11.20 5.91
N PRO A 67 -22.73 -11.05 4.70
CA PRO A 67 -22.81 -12.15 3.75
C PRO A 67 -21.42 -12.68 3.38
N ARG A 68 -21.33 -13.97 3.05
CA ARG A 68 -20.06 -14.62 2.65
C ARG A 68 -19.53 -13.96 1.39
N GLY A 69 -18.33 -13.38 1.47
CA GLY A 69 -17.70 -12.66 0.35
C GLY A 69 -16.90 -13.56 -0.57
N ILE A 70 -16.36 -14.67 -0.04
CA ILE A 70 -15.58 -15.66 -0.78
C ILE A 70 -16.10 -17.03 -0.36
N VAL A 71 -16.75 -17.71 -1.30
CA VAL A 71 -17.17 -19.11 -1.19
C VAL A 71 -16.06 -19.94 -1.83
N PHE A 72 -15.51 -20.91 -1.11
CA PHE A 72 -14.55 -21.83 -1.69
C PHE A 72 -15.35 -22.97 -2.33
N ASP A 73 -15.42 -22.99 -3.66
CA ASP A 73 -15.85 -24.20 -4.36
C ASP A 73 -14.85 -25.30 -4.02
N TYR A 74 -15.35 -26.45 -3.58
CA TYR A 74 -14.59 -27.68 -3.31
C TYR A 74 -14.10 -28.29 -4.62
N ILE A 75 -13.33 -27.53 -5.40
CA ILE A 75 -12.68 -28.03 -6.60
C ILE A 75 -11.28 -28.46 -6.20
N ASP A 76 -11.18 -29.78 -6.12
CA ASP A 76 -10.00 -30.60 -6.02
C ASP A 76 -9.26 -30.48 -4.68
N GLU A 77 -9.32 -31.55 -3.89
CA GLU A 77 -8.34 -31.77 -2.84
C GLU A 77 -6.97 -31.68 -3.48
N PHE A 78 -6.32 -30.52 -3.36
CA PHE A 78 -4.89 -30.44 -3.55
C PHE A 78 -4.31 -31.53 -2.64
N GLN A 79 -3.83 -32.62 -3.22
CA GLN A 79 -3.03 -33.66 -2.60
C GLN A 79 -1.68 -33.07 -2.17
N GLN A 80 -1.68 -31.89 -1.55
CA GLN A 80 -0.56 -31.40 -0.79
C GLN A 80 -0.29 -32.43 0.30
N PRO A 81 0.95 -32.93 0.41
CA PRO A 81 1.32 -33.85 1.46
C PRO A 81 0.96 -33.24 2.82
N ARG A 82 -0.17 -33.66 3.41
CA ARG A 82 -0.64 -33.20 4.73
C ARG A 82 0.36 -33.55 5.84
N LYS A 83 1.30 -34.46 5.56
CA LYS A 83 2.43 -34.78 6.41
C LYS A 83 3.58 -33.84 6.09
N LYS A 84 3.94 -33.00 7.07
CA LYS A 84 5.22 -32.27 7.07
C LYS A 84 6.32 -33.28 6.74
N PRO A 85 7.12 -33.10 5.67
CA PRO A 85 8.23 -33.99 5.40
C PRO A 85 9.10 -34.00 6.64
N ARG A 86 9.27 -35.19 7.21
CA ARG A 86 10.09 -35.41 8.40
C ARG A 86 11.53 -35.32 7.93
N ILE A 87 12.02 -34.09 7.77
CA ILE A 87 13.43 -33.80 7.54
C ILE A 87 14.13 -34.17 8.84
N LEU A 88 14.45 -35.45 8.97
CA LEU A 88 15.41 -35.89 9.96
C LEU A 88 16.73 -35.20 9.58
N PRO A 89 17.45 -34.57 10.51
CA PRO A 89 18.81 -34.18 10.24
C PRO A 89 19.52 -35.42 9.70
N GLY A 90 19.93 -35.33 8.43
CA GLY A 90 20.52 -36.46 7.73
C GLY A 90 21.78 -36.91 8.43
N LYS A 91 22.22 -38.12 8.09
CA LYS A 91 23.50 -38.71 8.49
C LYS A 91 24.59 -37.63 8.51
N GLU A 92 25.34 -37.57 9.61
CA GLU A 92 26.36 -36.56 9.91
C GLU A 92 27.12 -36.14 8.64
N ILE A 93 26.96 -34.87 8.27
CA ILE A 93 27.49 -34.35 7.01
C ILE A 93 28.99 -34.16 7.21
N ASP A 94 29.79 -35.02 6.59
CA ASP A 94 31.24 -34.83 6.55
C ASP A 94 31.55 -33.62 5.65
N GLU A 95 31.86 -32.48 6.27
CA GLU A 95 32.25 -31.25 5.59
C GLU A 95 33.48 -31.41 4.68
N LYS A 96 34.34 -32.41 4.96
CA LYS A 96 35.52 -32.72 4.14
C LYS A 96 35.21 -33.69 2.99
N SER A 97 34.00 -34.25 2.94
CA SER A 97 33.58 -35.16 1.88
C SER A 97 33.60 -34.48 0.51
N LYS A 98 34.18 -35.17 -0.48
CA LYS A 98 34.16 -34.72 -1.88
C LYS A 98 32.74 -34.51 -2.41
N LYS A 99 31.77 -35.31 -1.94
CA LYS A 99 30.36 -35.19 -2.36
C LYS A 99 29.74 -33.89 -1.84
N PHE A 100 29.99 -33.55 -0.57
CA PHE A 100 29.51 -32.30 0.04
C PHE A 100 30.10 -31.07 -0.65
N ARG A 101 31.43 -31.05 -0.87
CA ARG A 101 32.10 -29.94 -1.58
C ARG A 101 31.57 -29.72 -2.99
N ARG A 102 31.32 -30.80 -3.74
CA ARG A 102 30.73 -30.72 -5.10
C ARG A 102 29.30 -30.16 -5.07
N GLN A 103 28.48 -30.58 -4.10
CA GLN A 103 27.12 -30.06 -3.94
C GLN A 103 27.12 -28.56 -3.64
N ILE A 104 27.97 -28.11 -2.72
CA ILE A 104 28.13 -26.68 -2.39
C ILE A 104 28.64 -25.90 -3.61
N GLN A 105 29.64 -26.42 -4.33
CA GLN A 105 30.15 -25.78 -5.56
C GLN A 105 29.10 -25.72 -6.67
N SER A 106 28.24 -26.74 -6.81
CA SER A 106 27.16 -26.73 -7.79
C SER A 106 26.02 -25.77 -7.45
N ALA A 107 25.80 -25.53 -6.16
CA ALA A 107 24.78 -24.59 -5.67
C ALA A 107 25.31 -23.15 -5.59
N ALA A 108 26.62 -22.97 -5.47
CA ALA A 108 27.26 -21.67 -5.43
C ALA A 108 27.18 -21.01 -6.81
N VAL A 109 26.33 -19.99 -6.92
CA VAL A 109 26.33 -19.08 -8.07
C VAL A 109 27.54 -18.17 -7.98
N ASN A 110 28.29 -18.01 -9.08
CA ASN A 110 29.44 -17.11 -9.08
C ASN A 110 28.97 -15.67 -8.83
N ALA A 111 29.61 -14.99 -7.90
CA ALA A 111 29.29 -13.59 -7.58
C ALA A 111 29.49 -12.66 -8.80
N GLU A 112 30.47 -12.96 -9.65
CA GLU A 112 30.73 -12.18 -10.88
C GLU A 112 29.53 -12.24 -11.84
N ASP A 113 28.94 -13.42 -12.03
CA ASP A 113 27.80 -13.60 -12.95
C ASP A 113 26.56 -12.82 -12.46
N ILE A 114 26.34 -12.80 -11.14
CA ILE A 114 25.26 -12.01 -10.52
C ILE A 114 25.50 -10.52 -10.74
N MET A 115 26.73 -10.05 -10.50
CA MET A 115 27.10 -8.64 -10.65
C MET A 115 27.03 -8.20 -12.12
N ALA A 116 27.47 -9.04 -13.06
CA ALA A 116 27.37 -8.80 -14.49
C ALA A 116 25.92 -8.73 -14.94
N THR A 117 25.08 -9.68 -14.50
CA THR A 117 23.63 -9.69 -14.79
C THR A 117 22.93 -8.44 -14.25
N ALA A 118 23.28 -8.02 -13.03
CA ALA A 118 22.73 -6.82 -12.42
C ALA A 118 23.11 -5.55 -13.21
N ARG A 119 24.38 -5.44 -13.65
CA ARG A 119 24.85 -4.31 -14.48
C ARG A 119 24.13 -4.26 -15.82
N ASP A 120 24.00 -5.39 -16.51
CA ASP A 120 23.29 -5.48 -17.79
C ASP A 120 21.81 -5.10 -17.65
N ALA A 121 21.13 -5.59 -16.60
CA ALA A 121 19.75 -5.22 -16.31
C ALA A 121 19.59 -3.72 -16.06
N CYS A 122 20.52 -3.11 -15.30
CA CYS A 122 20.55 -1.67 -15.06
C CYS A 122 20.76 -0.88 -16.38
N GLN A 123 21.70 -1.29 -17.22
CA GLN A 123 21.96 -0.64 -18.51
C GLN A 123 20.74 -0.71 -19.44
N LYS A 124 20.08 -1.86 -19.51
CA LYS A 124 18.82 -2.03 -20.26
C LYS A 124 17.72 -1.14 -19.74
N ALA A 125 17.58 -1.00 -18.41
CA ALA A 125 16.59 -0.11 -17.81
C ALA A 125 16.86 1.37 -18.14
N LEU A 126 18.12 1.79 -18.08
CA LEU A 126 18.54 3.15 -18.46
C LEU A 126 18.22 3.45 -19.93
N ALA A 127 18.61 2.56 -20.85
CA ALA A 127 18.31 2.74 -22.27
C ALA A 127 16.80 2.84 -22.55
N ARG A 128 15.97 2.06 -21.84
CA ARG A 128 14.51 2.13 -21.94
C ARG A 128 13.95 3.45 -21.42
N LEU A 129 14.52 3.99 -20.35
CA LEU A 129 14.12 5.29 -19.81
C LEU A 129 14.47 6.42 -20.78
N GLU A 130 15.70 6.43 -21.29
CA GLU A 130 16.17 7.42 -22.26
C GLU A 130 15.33 7.39 -23.55
N ALA A 131 14.97 6.20 -24.04
CA ALA A 131 14.08 6.06 -25.19
C ALA A 131 12.68 6.63 -24.92
N LYS A 132 12.12 6.43 -23.72
CA LYS A 132 10.84 7.02 -23.32
C LYS A 132 10.91 8.54 -23.22
N ASP A 133 11.98 9.07 -22.64
CA ASP A 133 12.18 10.51 -22.51
C ASP A 133 12.38 11.16 -23.89
N ALA A 134 13.14 10.52 -24.79
CA ALA A 134 13.28 10.98 -26.17
C ALA A 134 11.95 10.95 -26.92
N ALA A 135 11.15 9.88 -26.76
CA ALA A 135 9.83 9.79 -27.35
C ALA A 135 8.86 10.86 -26.81
N ALA A 136 8.88 11.12 -25.51
CA ALA A 136 8.08 12.16 -24.87
C ALA A 136 8.47 13.56 -25.36
N LYS A 137 9.77 13.84 -25.47
CA LYS A 137 10.28 15.10 -26.05
C LYS A 137 9.88 15.26 -27.51
N ALA A 138 9.97 14.20 -28.31
CA ALA A 138 9.53 14.23 -29.70
C ALA A 138 8.01 14.45 -29.83
N ALA A 139 7.21 13.84 -28.96
CA ALA A 139 5.77 14.06 -28.91
C ALA A 139 5.42 15.50 -28.51
N ALA A 140 6.11 16.06 -27.50
CA ALA A 140 5.95 17.45 -27.09
C ALA A 140 6.25 18.41 -28.24
N LYS A 141 7.35 18.21 -28.98
CA LYS A 141 7.68 19.03 -30.16
C LYS A 141 6.60 18.97 -31.25
N ARG A 142 6.10 17.77 -31.57
CA ARG A 142 5.00 17.63 -32.56
C ARG A 142 3.74 18.35 -32.12
N GLU A 143 3.42 18.30 -30.82
CA GLU A 143 2.27 19.00 -30.27
C GLU A 143 2.48 20.52 -30.29
N GLU A 144 3.67 21.01 -29.96
CA GLU A 144 4.02 22.43 -30.07
C GLU A 144 3.92 22.94 -31.52
N GLU A 145 4.40 22.18 -32.49
CA GLU A 145 4.28 22.49 -33.93
C GLU A 145 2.80 22.52 -34.36
N ARG A 146 2.00 21.54 -33.92
CA ARG A 146 0.55 21.50 -34.17
C ARG A 146 -0.15 22.72 -33.56
N ILE A 147 0.22 23.09 -32.34
CA ILE A 147 -0.31 24.27 -31.64
C ILE A 147 0.11 25.55 -32.38
N ALA A 148 1.35 25.65 -32.86
CA ALA A 148 1.84 26.80 -33.62
C ALA A 148 1.06 26.97 -34.94
N GLU A 149 0.80 25.89 -35.67
CA GLU A 149 -0.01 25.94 -36.89
C GLU A 149 -1.46 26.33 -36.61
N LEU A 150 -2.06 25.81 -35.54
CA LEU A 150 -3.39 26.23 -35.10
C LEU A 150 -3.44 27.71 -34.68
N LYS A 151 -2.39 28.21 -34.02
CA LYS A 151 -2.24 29.64 -33.70
C LYS A 151 -2.16 30.49 -34.96
N ARG A 152 -1.46 30.02 -36.00
CA ARG A 152 -1.37 30.71 -37.30
C ARG A 152 -2.71 30.80 -38.01
N ILE A 153 -3.51 29.73 -37.99
CA ILE A 153 -4.80 29.67 -38.70
C ILE A 153 -5.93 30.40 -37.94
N ARG A 154 -6.03 30.26 -36.61
CA ARG A 154 -7.18 30.73 -35.82
C ARG A 154 -6.89 31.94 -34.90
N GLY A 155 -5.63 32.36 -34.78
CA GLY A 155 -5.21 33.43 -33.84
C GLY A 155 -5.18 32.99 -32.37
N GLU A 156 -4.82 33.89 -31.44
CA GLU A 156 -4.61 33.57 -30.01
C GLU A 156 -5.89 33.49 -29.16
N ARG A 157 -7.06 33.83 -29.72
CA ARG A 157 -8.30 34.08 -28.95
C ARG A 157 -8.92 32.82 -28.32
N TRP A 158 -8.66 31.64 -28.88
CA TRP A 158 -9.30 30.38 -28.46
C TRP A 158 -8.60 29.70 -27.26
N LEU A 159 -7.29 29.92 -27.07
CA LEU A 159 -6.49 29.28 -26.02
C LEU A 159 -6.91 29.66 -24.59
N PRO A 160 -7.22 30.95 -24.26
CA PRO A 160 -7.74 31.30 -22.94
C PRO A 160 -9.15 30.77 -22.67
N SER A 161 -9.92 30.44 -23.71
CA SER A 161 -11.25 29.84 -23.58
C SER A 161 -11.12 28.36 -23.20
N ILE A 162 -10.26 27.61 -23.90
CA ILE A 162 -9.98 26.20 -23.58
C ILE A 162 -9.26 26.06 -22.25
N ALA A 163 -8.32 26.95 -21.92
CA ALA A 163 -7.66 26.94 -20.61
C ALA A 163 -8.65 27.20 -19.46
N ARG A 164 -9.69 28.03 -19.69
CA ARG A 164 -10.79 28.20 -18.75
C ARG A 164 -11.64 26.92 -18.66
N GLU A 165 -12.03 26.36 -19.79
CA GLU A 165 -12.81 25.12 -19.86
C GLU A 165 -12.12 23.93 -19.17
N MET A 166 -10.83 23.73 -19.41
CA MET A 166 -10.02 22.72 -18.72
C MET A 166 -9.97 22.93 -17.20
N ARG A 167 -9.94 24.19 -16.73
CA ARG A 167 -10.02 24.50 -15.29
C ARG A 167 -11.38 24.17 -14.69
N VAL A 168 -12.48 24.42 -15.41
CA VAL A 168 -13.83 24.07 -14.94
C VAL A 168 -13.99 22.55 -14.83
N ASN A 169 -13.51 21.81 -15.84
CA ASN A 169 -13.58 20.34 -15.83
C ASN A 169 -12.75 19.71 -14.68
N LEU A 170 -11.62 20.32 -14.31
CA LEU A 170 -10.84 19.89 -13.15
C LEU A 170 -11.55 20.18 -11.81
N GLN A 171 -12.38 21.23 -11.75
CA GLN A 171 -13.22 21.53 -10.57
C GLN A 171 -14.40 20.56 -10.47
N GLU A 172 -15.01 20.16 -11.58
CA GLU A 172 -16.06 19.13 -11.58
C GLU A 172 -15.51 17.77 -11.15
N ILE A 173 -14.33 17.39 -11.65
CA ILE A 173 -13.65 16.16 -11.23
C ILE A 173 -13.26 16.24 -9.74
N SER A 174 -12.80 17.39 -9.26
CA SER A 174 -12.49 17.55 -7.83
C SER A 174 -13.76 17.47 -6.96
N MET A 175 -14.89 18.03 -7.40
CA MET A 175 -16.17 17.89 -6.72
C MET A 175 -16.67 16.44 -6.72
N ILE A 176 -16.48 15.67 -7.79
CA ILE A 176 -16.82 14.25 -7.86
C ILE A 176 -15.95 13.44 -6.89
N VAL A 177 -14.63 13.68 -6.87
CA VAL A 177 -13.71 13.00 -5.96
C VAL A 177 -13.99 13.37 -4.50
N ILE A 178 -14.26 14.64 -4.21
CA ILE A 178 -14.64 15.12 -2.87
C ILE A 178 -16.00 14.55 -2.45
N SER A 179 -16.98 14.48 -3.35
CA SER A 179 -18.28 13.86 -3.09
C SER A 179 -18.14 12.36 -2.82
N HIS A 180 -17.32 11.64 -3.59
CA HIS A 180 -17.04 10.23 -3.33
C HIS A 180 -16.30 10.03 -2.00
N PHE A 181 -15.35 10.91 -1.66
CA PHE A 181 -14.63 10.86 -0.39
C PHE A 181 -15.54 11.20 0.80
N LEU A 182 -16.41 12.20 0.68
CA LEU A 182 -17.43 12.56 1.69
C LEU A 182 -18.51 11.48 1.82
N CYS A 183 -18.93 10.84 0.73
CA CYS A 183 -19.85 9.71 0.76
C CYS A 183 -19.23 8.51 1.46
N HIS A 184 -17.95 8.21 1.19
CA HIS A 184 -17.21 7.14 1.87
C HIS A 184 -17.00 7.45 3.36
N CYS A 185 -16.78 8.73 3.71
CA CYS A 185 -16.60 9.21 5.09
C CYS A 185 -17.92 9.25 5.87
N TRP A 186 -19.03 9.65 5.25
CA TRP A 186 -20.37 9.63 5.85
C TRP A 186 -20.83 8.18 6.11
N ASN A 187 -20.56 7.26 5.18
CA ASN A 187 -20.91 5.85 5.33
C ASN A 187 -20.10 5.14 6.44
N THR A 188 -18.91 5.66 6.78
CA THR A 188 -18.11 5.19 7.93
C THR A 188 -18.45 5.87 9.26
N GLN A 189 -18.98 7.11 9.24
CA GLN A 189 -19.41 7.83 10.45
C GLN A 189 -20.83 7.43 10.90
N SER A 190 -21.74 7.12 9.96
CA SER A 190 -23.15 6.81 10.25
C SER A 190 -23.35 5.43 10.91
N ARG A 191 -22.44 4.47 10.70
CA ARG A 191 -22.46 3.16 11.41
C ARG A 191 -22.03 3.22 12.88
N ARG A 192 -21.48 4.34 13.37
CA ARG A 192 -21.08 4.49 14.79
C ARG A 192 -22.09 5.21 15.68
N ASN A 193 -23.12 5.84 15.13
CA ASN A 193 -24.07 6.64 15.91
C ASN A 193 -25.51 6.09 15.92
N PHE A 194 -25.81 5.01 15.21
CA PHE A 194 -27.16 4.45 15.18
C PHE A 194 -27.57 3.73 16.48
N THR A 195 -26.63 3.35 17.34
CA THR A 195 -26.93 2.75 18.65
C THR A 195 -26.92 3.75 19.81
N ARG A 196 -26.53 5.01 19.61
CA ARG A 196 -26.52 6.03 20.68
C ARG A 196 -27.72 6.98 20.65
N LEU A 197 -28.31 7.21 19.48
CA LEU A 197 -29.49 8.08 19.35
C LEU A 197 -30.81 7.36 19.68
N VAL A 198 -30.88 6.03 19.57
CA VAL A 198 -32.07 5.25 19.98
C VAL A 198 -32.15 5.14 21.52
N TRP A 199 -31.02 5.14 22.23
CA TRP A 199 -31.01 5.07 23.71
C TRP A 199 -31.32 6.43 24.36
N ILE A 200 -30.97 7.55 23.72
CA ILE A 200 -31.31 8.90 24.21
C ILE A 200 -32.80 9.22 24.02
N HIS A 201 -33.49 8.57 23.07
CA HIS A 201 -34.93 8.76 22.90
C HIS A 201 -35.79 7.90 23.85
N ILE A 202 -35.30 6.72 24.28
CA ILE A 202 -36.05 5.82 25.17
C ILE A 202 -35.90 6.22 26.66
N GLN A 203 -34.78 6.85 27.07
CA GLN A 203 -34.63 7.32 28.46
C GLN A 203 -35.44 8.60 28.76
N ARG A 204 -35.99 9.28 27.74
CA ARG A 204 -36.78 10.51 27.90
C ARG A 204 -38.30 10.31 27.92
N GLN A 205 -38.75 9.05 27.89
CA GLN A 205 -40.16 8.65 27.98
C GLN A 205 -40.52 7.99 29.33
N PHE A 206 -39.57 7.78 30.25
CA PHE A 206 -39.83 7.16 31.55
C PHE A 206 -39.90 8.13 32.75
N ASP A 207 -39.58 9.42 32.55
CA ASP A 207 -39.64 10.47 33.60
C ASP A 207 -40.85 11.42 33.43
N PHE A 208 -41.96 10.95 32.83
CA PHE A 208 -43.20 11.74 32.69
C PHE A 208 -44.46 11.01 33.17
N CYS A 209 -44.30 10.01 34.06
CA CYS A 209 -45.40 9.38 34.79
C CYS A 209 -44.96 9.02 36.23
N SER A 210 -44.86 10.03 37.10
CA SER A 210 -45.25 10.03 38.52
C SER A 210 -45.31 11.47 39.02
#